data_AF-A1IV34-F1
#
_entry.id   AF-A1IV34-F1
#
_cell.length_a   1.000
_cell.length_b   1.000
_cell.length_c   1.000
_cell.angle_alpha   90.00
_cell.angle_beta   90.00
_cell.angle_gamma   90.00
#
_symmetry.space_group_name_H-M   'P 1'
#
loop_
_entity.id
_entity.type
_entity.pdbx_description
1 polymer ?
#
loop_
_entity_poly.entity_id
_entity_poly.type
_entity_poly.pdbx_seq_one_letter_code
_entity_poly.pdbx_strand_id
1 'polypeptide(L)'
;DVKGPAEVTAADIQADGDVTILNPDLHIATVADGAELHMRMTADTGRGYNSADVNKARMDLAIGVLPIDSIYTPIERVNYTVENTRVGQSNDYDKLTLDVWTDGSLTPTEAISLAAKILTSHLTMFVNLTPR
;
A
#
# COMPACT_ATOMS: atom_id res chain seq x y z
N ASP A 1 8.13 -8.13 22.88
CA ASP A 1 9.06 -7.85 23.99
C ASP A 1 10.42 -8.42 23.69
N VAL A 2 11.46 -7.61 23.77
CA VAL A 2 12.85 -8.01 23.51
C VAL A 2 13.75 -7.44 24.60
N LYS A 3 14.67 -8.25 25.12
CA LYS A 3 15.73 -7.81 26.04
C LYS A 3 17.07 -7.81 25.31
N GLY A 4 17.84 -6.75 25.47
CA GLY A 4 19.13 -6.62 24.83
C GLY A 4 20.25 -7.43 25.50
N PRO A 5 21.41 -7.58 24.83
CA PRO A 5 21.72 -7.03 23.51
C PRO A 5 21.04 -7.84 22.39
N ALA A 6 20.34 -7.16 21.47
CA ALA A 6 19.60 -7.82 20.39
C ALA A 6 19.40 -6.91 19.15
N GLU A 7 19.38 -7.52 17.98
CA GLU A 7 18.90 -6.91 16.72
C GLU A 7 17.44 -7.29 16.53
N VAL A 8 16.56 -6.31 16.34
CA VAL A 8 15.11 -6.52 16.15
C VAL A 8 14.77 -6.29 14.70
N THR A 9 14.13 -7.29 14.10
CA THR A 9 13.67 -7.31 12.71
C THR A 9 12.15 -7.45 12.64
N ALA A 10 11.57 -7.27 11.45
CA ALA A 10 10.14 -7.47 11.25
C ALA A 10 9.70 -8.93 11.47
N ALA A 11 10.63 -9.90 11.36
CA ALA A 11 10.38 -11.29 11.74
C ALA A 11 10.04 -11.49 13.23
N ASP A 12 10.45 -10.56 14.10
CA ASP A 12 10.21 -10.63 15.55
C ASP A 12 8.81 -10.12 15.95
N ILE A 13 8.05 -9.57 14.99
CA ILE A 13 6.69 -9.09 15.22
C ILE A 13 5.75 -10.29 15.38
N GLN A 14 5.04 -10.32 16.51
CA GLN A 14 3.98 -11.28 16.77
C GLN A 14 2.68 -10.77 16.14
N ALA A 15 2.43 -11.20 14.90
CA ALA A 15 1.22 -10.88 14.16
C ALA A 15 0.06 -11.83 14.50
N ASP A 16 -1.18 -11.37 14.30
CA ASP A 16 -2.36 -12.24 14.35
C ASP A 16 -2.38 -13.19 13.14
N GLY A 17 -3.14 -14.28 13.20
CA GLY A 17 -3.17 -15.32 12.16
C GLY A 17 -3.61 -14.84 10.78
N ASP A 18 -4.35 -13.73 10.71
CA ASP A 18 -4.81 -13.11 9.46
C ASP A 18 -3.85 -12.04 8.91
N VAL A 19 -2.71 -11.80 9.58
CA VAL A 19 -1.73 -10.77 9.21
C VAL A 19 -0.42 -11.41 8.77
N THR A 20 0.00 -11.09 7.54
CA THR A 20 1.27 -11.55 6.98
C THR A 20 2.23 -10.39 6.81
N ILE A 21 3.46 -10.54 7.30
CA ILE A 21 4.55 -9.59 7.12
C ILE A 21 5.33 -9.99 5.87
N LEU A 22 5.41 -9.09 4.89
CA LEU A 22 5.96 -9.41 3.56
C LEU A 22 7.48 -9.26 3.47
N ASN A 23 8.09 -8.51 4.39
CA ASN A 23 9.52 -8.18 4.44
C ASN A 23 10.12 -8.48 5.83
N PRO A 24 10.22 -9.76 6.23
CA PRO A 24 10.63 -10.16 7.58
C PRO A 24 12.07 -9.74 7.95
N ASP A 25 12.91 -9.47 6.97
CA ASP A 25 14.30 -9.05 7.11
C ASP A 25 14.47 -7.55 7.43
N LEU A 26 13.38 -6.77 7.40
CA LEU A 26 13.42 -5.34 7.70
C LEU A 26 13.94 -5.10 9.13
N HIS A 27 15.09 -4.45 9.24
CA HIS A 27 15.62 -3.99 10.52
C HIS A 27 14.72 -2.91 11.13
N ILE A 28 14.37 -3.07 12.41
CA ILE A 28 13.51 -2.14 13.15
C ILE A 28 14.35 -1.35 14.16
N ALA A 29 15.14 -2.03 14.99
CA ALA A 29 15.95 -1.39 16.03
C ALA A 29 17.07 -2.32 16.55
N THR A 30 18.12 -1.72 17.10
CA THR A 30 19.11 -2.41 17.93
C THR A 30 18.86 -2.10 19.41
N VAL A 31 18.72 -3.13 20.24
CA VAL A 31 18.54 -3.01 21.70
C VAL A 31 19.89 -3.23 22.38
N ALA A 32 20.36 -2.25 23.14
CA ALA A 32 21.63 -2.30 23.86
C ALA A 32 21.60 -3.27 25.05
N ASP A 33 22.79 -3.68 25.53
CA ASP A 33 22.92 -4.51 26.73
C ASP A 33 22.26 -3.83 27.95
N GLY A 34 21.46 -4.61 28.70
CA GLY A 34 20.67 -4.12 29.83
C GLY A 34 19.42 -3.30 29.49
N ALA A 35 19.09 -3.10 28.21
CA ALA A 35 17.87 -2.40 27.77
C ALA A 35 16.74 -3.37 27.39
N GLU A 36 15.50 -2.87 27.37
CA GLU A 36 14.31 -3.63 26.97
C GLU A 36 13.47 -2.82 25.97
N LEU A 37 12.90 -3.52 24.97
CA LEU A 37 11.96 -2.97 23.99
C LEU A 37 10.62 -3.68 24.09
N HIS A 38 9.59 -2.92 24.45
CA HIS A 38 8.18 -3.36 24.40
C HIS A 38 7.43 -2.46 23.42
N MET A 39 6.85 -3.06 22.38
CA MET A 39 6.11 -2.35 21.33
C MET A 39 4.77 -3.04 21.07
N ARG A 40 3.72 -2.24 20.92
CA ARG A 40 2.42 -2.69 20.43
C ARG A 40 2.04 -1.84 19.23
N MET A 41 1.62 -2.49 18.16
CA MET A 41 1.22 -1.86 16.91
C MET A 41 -0.21 -2.22 16.58
N THR A 42 -0.87 -1.37 15.80
CA THR A 42 -2.21 -1.63 15.27
C THR A 42 -2.15 -1.46 13.76
N ALA A 43 -2.61 -2.47 13.03
CA ALA A 43 -2.79 -2.42 11.59
C ALA A 43 -4.30 -2.46 11.27
N ASP A 44 -4.69 -1.78 10.21
CA ASP A 44 -6.07 -1.78 9.69
C ASP A 44 -6.03 -1.79 8.17
N THR A 45 -7.15 -2.10 7.53
CA THR A 45 -7.34 -2.01 6.08
C THR A 45 -7.84 -0.63 5.70
N GLY A 46 -7.33 -0.10 4.59
CA GLY A 46 -7.67 1.24 4.13
C GLY A 46 -7.46 1.40 2.64
N ARG A 47 -7.54 2.64 2.16
CA ARG A 47 -7.28 3.00 0.77
C ARG A 47 -6.45 4.27 0.72
N GLY A 48 -5.47 4.31 -0.18
CA GLY A 48 -4.64 5.49 -0.39
C GLY A 48 -3.73 5.76 0.80
N TYR A 49 -3.81 6.97 1.34
CA TYR A 49 -2.93 7.46 2.40
C TYR A 49 -3.75 8.21 3.46
N ASN A 50 -3.47 7.94 4.74
CA ASN A 50 -3.91 8.77 5.85
C ASN A 50 -2.68 9.31 6.58
N SER A 51 -2.69 10.59 6.91
CA SER A 51 -1.66 11.15 7.79
C SER A 51 -1.91 10.77 9.26
N ALA A 52 -0.88 10.91 10.08
CA ALA A 52 -0.96 10.74 11.53
C ALA A 52 -2.06 11.61 12.16
N ASP A 53 -2.28 12.84 11.67
CA ASP A 53 -3.34 13.72 12.16
C ASP A 53 -4.74 13.19 11.86
N VAL A 54 -4.94 12.62 10.67
CA VAL A 54 -6.21 11.95 10.31
C VAL A 54 -6.43 10.74 11.21
N ASN A 55 -5.39 9.94 11.45
CA ASN A 55 -5.47 8.79 12.34
C ASN A 55 -5.79 9.20 13.78
N LYS A 56 -5.14 10.25 14.29
CA LYS A 56 -5.41 10.81 15.62
C LYS A 56 -6.84 11.32 15.77
N ALA A 57 -7.41 11.92 14.72
CA ALA A 57 -8.78 12.43 14.76
C ALA A 57 -9.84 11.34 14.65
N ARG A 58 -9.54 10.24 13.93
CA ARG A 58 -10.48 9.13 13.69
C ARG A 58 -10.45 8.06 14.77
N MET A 59 -9.32 7.92 15.46
CA MET A 59 -9.11 6.90 16.48
C MET A 59 -9.22 7.55 17.86
N ASP A 60 -10.00 6.93 18.75
CA ASP A 60 -10.02 7.32 20.17
C ASP A 60 -8.75 6.77 20.86
N LEU A 61 -7.64 7.51 20.70
CA LEU A 61 -6.32 7.06 21.13
C LEU A 61 -6.11 7.31 22.62
N ALA A 62 -5.74 6.25 23.35
CA ALA A 62 -5.30 6.37 24.73
C ALA A 62 -4.00 7.17 24.84
N ILE A 63 -3.75 7.73 26.04
CA ILE A 63 -2.50 8.42 26.35
C ILE A 63 -1.33 7.45 26.15
N GLY A 64 -0.29 7.92 25.46
CA GLY A 64 0.92 7.14 25.16
C GLY A 64 0.89 6.42 23.81
N VAL A 65 -0.22 6.47 23.06
CA VAL A 65 -0.25 5.99 21.68
C VAL A 65 0.30 7.07 20.74
N LEU A 66 1.25 6.67 19.89
CA LEU A 66 1.84 7.54 18.88
C LEU A 66 1.18 7.24 17.52
N PRO A 67 0.34 8.15 16.98
CA PRO A 67 -0.18 7.98 15.64
C PRO A 67 0.95 8.18 14.63
N ILE A 68 0.98 7.34 13.61
CA ILE A 68 1.86 7.45 12.45
C ILE A 68 1.03 7.54 11.18
N ASP A 69 1.68 7.92 10.09
CA ASP A 69 1.07 7.87 8.76
C ASP A 69 0.73 6.43 8.36
N SER A 70 -0.39 6.23 7.67
CA SER A 70 -0.80 4.94 7.12
C SER A 70 -0.77 4.99 5.60
N ILE A 71 0.17 4.26 5.02
CA ILE A 71 0.30 4.07 3.58
C ILE A 71 -0.42 2.76 3.24
N TYR A 72 -1.69 2.87 2.81
CA TYR A 72 -2.48 1.70 2.41
C TYR A 72 -2.34 1.38 0.93
N THR A 73 -1.84 2.33 0.13
CA THR A 73 -1.62 2.09 -1.29
C THR A 73 -0.46 1.12 -1.45
N PRO A 74 -0.67 0.00 -2.15
CA PRO A 74 0.38 -0.96 -2.43
C PRO A 74 1.24 -0.59 -3.66
N ILE A 75 0.95 0.58 -4.25
CA ILE A 75 1.62 1.13 -5.43
C ILE A 75 2.67 2.13 -4.96
N GLU A 76 3.94 1.87 -5.26
CA GLU A 76 5.06 2.75 -4.94
C GLU A 76 5.27 3.81 -6.03
N ARG A 77 5.14 3.40 -7.30
CA ARG A 77 5.39 4.27 -8.45
C ARG A 77 4.62 3.79 -9.67
N VAL A 78 4.19 4.75 -10.48
CA VAL A 78 3.64 4.50 -11.83
C VAL A 78 4.24 5.53 -12.78
N ASN A 79 4.68 5.06 -13.95
CA ASN A 79 5.04 5.90 -15.09
C ASN A 79 4.26 5.44 -16.31
N TYR A 80 4.06 6.35 -17.27
CA TYR A 80 3.47 6.01 -18.54
C TYR A 80 4.08 6.82 -19.68
N THR A 81 4.09 6.23 -20.87
CA THR A 81 4.48 6.90 -22.11
C THR A 81 3.46 6.59 -23.20
N VAL A 82 3.18 7.59 -24.02
CA VAL A 82 2.29 7.46 -25.19
C VAL A 82 3.09 7.84 -26.42
N GLU A 83 3.11 6.94 -27.40
CA GLU A 83 3.81 7.13 -28.67
C GLU A 83 2.89 6.76 -29.84
N ASN A 84 3.04 7.45 -30.98
CA ASN A 84 2.35 7.06 -32.20
C ASN A 84 2.85 5.71 -32.68
N THR A 85 1.96 4.82 -33.06
CA THR A 85 2.29 3.50 -33.59
C THR A 85 1.61 3.25 -34.93
N ARG A 86 2.34 2.63 -35.86
CA ARG A 86 1.78 2.17 -37.13
C ARG A 86 1.15 0.79 -36.92
N VAL A 87 -0.10 0.63 -37.31
CA VAL A 87 -0.78 -0.68 -37.37
C VAL A 87 -1.22 -0.92 -38.81
N GLY A 88 -0.55 -1.86 -39.48
CA GLY A 88 -0.75 -2.09 -40.91
C GLY A 88 -0.40 -0.85 -41.73
N GLN A 89 -1.36 -0.33 -42.50
CA GLN A 89 -1.17 0.87 -43.33
C GLN A 89 -1.56 2.18 -42.64
N SER A 90 -2.20 2.14 -41.47
CA SER A 90 -2.61 3.34 -40.72
C SER A 90 -1.58 3.73 -39.66
N ASN A 91 -1.38 5.03 -39.50
CA ASN A 91 -0.41 5.65 -38.59
C ASN A 91 -1.04 6.38 -37.40
N ASP A 92 -2.36 6.36 -37.28
CA ASP A 92 -3.10 7.21 -36.34
C ASP A 92 -3.48 6.47 -35.05
N TYR A 93 -2.71 5.45 -34.67
CA TYR A 93 -2.90 4.72 -33.43
C TYR A 93 -1.91 5.19 -32.37
N ASP A 94 -2.36 5.21 -31.12
CA ASP A 94 -1.51 5.43 -29.96
C ASP A 94 -1.11 4.09 -29.33
N LYS A 95 0.15 3.97 -28.94
CA LYS A 95 0.66 2.90 -28.08
C LYS A 95 0.92 3.48 -26.70
N LEU A 96 0.25 2.92 -25.69
CA LEU A 96 0.47 3.21 -24.29
C LEU A 96 1.40 2.15 -23.69
N THR A 97 2.48 2.60 -23.04
CA THR A 97 3.32 1.76 -22.19
C THR A 97 3.16 2.21 -20.74
N LEU A 98 2.92 1.27 -19.83
CA LEU A 98 2.77 1.49 -18.39
C LEU A 98 3.89 0.77 -17.64
N ASP A 99 4.60 1.49 -16.79
CA ASP A 99 5.54 0.92 -15.84
C ASP A 99 4.98 1.07 -14.42
N VAL A 100 4.77 -0.03 -13.72
CA VAL A 100 4.11 -0.07 -12.40
C VAL A 100 5.00 -0.81 -11.41
N TRP A 101 5.27 -0.18 -10.28
CA TRP A 101 6.01 -0.75 -9.15
C TRP A 101 5.09 -0.89 -7.94
N THR A 102 5.12 -2.07 -7.33
CA THR A 102 4.30 -2.44 -6.17
C THR A 102 5.20 -2.85 -5.01
N ASP A 103 4.70 -2.70 -3.79
CA ASP A 103 5.40 -3.09 -2.54
C ASP A 103 5.43 -4.61 -2.29
N GLY A 104 4.79 -5.40 -3.16
CA GLY A 104 4.73 -6.86 -3.09
C GLY A 104 3.46 -7.42 -2.43
N SER A 105 2.58 -6.57 -1.88
CA SER A 105 1.29 -7.01 -1.33
C SER A 105 0.27 -7.43 -2.40
N LEU A 106 0.43 -6.93 -3.62
CA LEU A 106 -0.19 -7.46 -4.83
C LEU A 106 0.77 -7.32 -6.02
N THR A 107 0.54 -8.11 -7.07
CA THR A 107 1.33 -8.00 -8.30
C THR A 107 0.91 -6.78 -9.14
N PRO A 108 1.82 -6.22 -9.97
CA PRO A 108 1.47 -5.12 -10.87
C PRO A 108 0.27 -5.42 -11.80
N THR A 109 0.14 -6.67 -12.26
CA THR A 109 -0.97 -7.11 -13.11
C THR A 109 -2.31 -7.10 -12.36
N GLU A 110 -2.33 -7.56 -11.11
CA GLU A 110 -3.51 -7.49 -10.25
C GLU A 110 -3.87 -6.04 -9.95
N ALA A 111 -2.88 -5.18 -9.70
CA ALA A 111 -3.09 -3.76 -9.46
C ALA A 111 -3.77 -3.07 -10.65
N ILE A 112 -3.29 -3.30 -11.86
CA ILE A 112 -3.89 -2.77 -13.10
C ILE A 112 -5.30 -3.32 -13.28
N SER A 113 -5.51 -4.61 -13.03
CA SER A 113 -6.84 -5.25 -13.14
C SER A 113 -7.84 -4.65 -12.15
N LEU A 114 -7.42 -4.42 -10.91
CA LEU A 114 -8.23 -3.78 -9.88
C LEU A 114 -8.54 -2.32 -10.25
N ALA A 115 -7.55 -1.58 -10.75
CA ALA A 115 -7.74 -0.20 -11.21
C ALA A 115 -8.77 -0.12 -12.35
N ALA A 116 -8.67 -1.00 -13.35
CA ALA A 116 -9.63 -1.08 -14.45
C ALA A 116 -11.05 -1.42 -13.98
N LYS A 117 -11.18 -2.35 -13.02
CA LYS A 117 -12.47 -2.69 -12.39
C LYS A 117 -13.08 -1.48 -11.69
N ILE A 118 -12.30 -0.75 -10.89
CA ILE A 118 -12.76 0.45 -10.16
C ILE A 118 -13.19 1.53 -11.16
N LEU A 119 -12.37 1.82 -12.17
CA LEU A 119 -12.68 2.82 -13.21
C LEU A 119 -13.97 2.49 -13.94
N THR A 120 -14.14 1.24 -14.37
CA THR A 120 -15.35 0.77 -15.08
C THR A 120 -16.59 0.89 -14.19
N SER A 121 -16.47 0.55 -12.90
CA SER A 121 -17.56 0.70 -11.92
C SER A 121 -18.01 2.16 -11.82
N HIS A 122 -17.08 3.12 -11.83
CA HIS A 122 -17.43 4.53 -11.80
C HIS A 122 -18.11 5.00 -13.09
N LEU A 123 -17.62 4.56 -14.26
CA LEU A 123 -18.23 4.91 -15.55
C LEU A 123 -19.64 4.31 -15.73
N THR A 124 -19.89 3.13 -15.17
CA THR A 124 -21.19 2.45 -15.26
C THR A 124 -22.34 3.29 -14.69
N MET A 125 -22.07 4.13 -13.68
CA MET A 125 -23.08 5.06 -13.13
C MET A 125 -23.60 6.04 -14.18
N PHE A 126 -22.77 6.44 -15.14
CA PHE A 126 -23.15 7.38 -16.20
C PHE A 126 -23.92 6.72 -17.35
N VAL A 127 -23.68 5.43 -17.61
CA VAL A 127 -24.35 4.68 -18.69
C VAL A 127 -25.88 4.65 -18.48
N ASN A 128 -26.33 4.64 -17.22
CA ASN A 128 -27.75 4.57 -16.88
C ASN A 128 -28.45 5.95 -16.84
N LEU A 129 -27.75 7.04 -17.19
CA LEU A 129 -28.33 8.39 -17.16
C LEU A 129 -29.14 8.72 -18.41
N THR A 130 -28.95 8.01 -19.52
CA THR A 130 -29.72 8.22 -20.74
C THR A 130 -31.03 7.42 -20.67
N PRO A 131 -32.20 8.07 -20.61
CA PRO A 131 -33.48 7.36 -20.73
C PRO A 131 -33.56 6.70 -22.10
N ARG A 132 -34.05 5.45 -22.15
CA ARG A 132 -34.39 4.80 -23.41
C ARG A 132 -35.45 5.58 -24.18
#